data_AF-A0A2V6MNM9-F1
#
_entry.id   AF-A0A2V6MNM9-F1
#
_cell.length_a   1.000
_cell.length_b   1.000
_cell.length_c   1.000
_cell.angle_alpha   90.00
_cell.angle_beta   90.00
_cell.angle_gamma   90.00
#
_symmetry.space_group_name_H-M   'P 1'
#
loop_
_entity.id
_entity.type
_entity.pdbx_description
1 polymer ?
#
loop_
_entity_poly.entity_id
_entity_poly.type
_entity_poly.pdbx_seq_one_letter_code
_entity_poly.pdbx_strand_id
1 'polypeptide(L)'
;MEDTIARTLLKRKFTMTLLTIFAGIAIALASIGLYGVMSYSVSQRTREIGIRMALGAQRRDVLQLVIRQGMLLTMVGVGLGLAGSFGLTRLISSLLFGVSATDIGTFGAVSSLLFVIALLACWLPARRASRVDPIVALHTE
;
A
#
# COMPACT_ATOMS: atom_id res chain seq x y z
N MET A 1 -40.71 -15.13 -13.67
CA MET A 1 -39.54 -14.33 -14.12
C MET A 1 -38.99 -13.45 -12.99
N GLU A 2 -39.80 -12.97 -12.05
CA GLU A 2 -39.35 -12.19 -10.88
C GLU A 2 -38.51 -13.01 -9.87
N ASP A 3 -38.85 -14.29 -9.63
CA ASP A 3 -38.09 -15.15 -8.71
C ASP A 3 -36.65 -15.47 -9.19
N THR A 4 -36.43 -15.55 -10.51
CA THR A 4 -35.10 -15.77 -11.09
C THR A 4 -34.23 -14.51 -11.01
N ILE A 5 -34.84 -13.32 -11.06
CA ILE A 5 -34.13 -12.05 -10.86
C ILE A 5 -33.75 -11.89 -9.39
N ALA A 6 -34.66 -12.19 -8.46
CA ALA A 6 -34.40 -12.13 -7.02
C ALA A 6 -33.26 -13.08 -6.59
N ARG A 7 -33.25 -14.33 -7.07
CA ARG A 7 -32.18 -15.30 -6.78
C ARG A 7 -30.83 -14.89 -7.38
N THR A 8 -30.82 -14.33 -8.59
CA THR A 8 -29.59 -13.84 -9.24
C THR A 8 -29.02 -12.63 -8.49
N LEU A 9 -29.89 -11.72 -8.02
CA LEU A 9 -29.49 -10.56 -7.22
C LEU A 9 -28.96 -10.96 -5.84
N LEU A 10 -29.57 -11.94 -5.18
CA LEU A 10 -29.08 -12.47 -3.90
C LEU A 10 -27.70 -13.11 -4.03
N LYS A 11 -27.49 -13.94 -5.06
CA LYS A 11 -26.18 -14.57 -5.32
C LYS A 11 -25.11 -13.53 -5.67
N ARG A 12 -25.45 -12.54 -6.51
CA ARG A 12 -24.53 -11.44 -6.88
C ARG A 12 -24.14 -10.57 -5.69
N LYS A 13 -25.10 -10.19 -4.85
CA LYS A 13 -24.84 -9.42 -3.62
C LYS A 13 -23.94 -10.19 -2.67
N PHE A 14 -24.19 -11.49 -2.46
CA PHE A 14 -23.35 -12.32 -1.59
C PHE A 14 -21.89 -12.37 -2.06
N THR A 15 -21.65 -12.63 -3.36
CA THR A 15 -20.30 -12.64 -3.92
C THR A 15 -19.61 -11.28 -3.82
N MET A 16 -20.33 -10.18 -4.09
CA MET A 16 -19.77 -8.82 -3.96
C MET A 16 -19.40 -8.49 -2.50
N THR A 17 -20.26 -8.80 -1.53
CA THR A 17 -19.94 -8.60 -0.11
C THR A 17 -18.71 -9.40 0.31
N LEU A 18 -18.62 -10.67 -0.10
CA LEU A 18 -17.48 -11.52 0.22
C LEU A 18 -16.18 -10.98 -0.40
N LEU A 19 -16.21 -10.57 -1.66
CA LEU A 19 -15.06 -9.91 -2.31
C LEU A 19 -14.65 -8.64 -1.58
N THR A 20 -15.61 -7.84 -1.14
CA THR A 20 -15.35 -6.59 -0.42
C THR A 20 -14.67 -6.85 0.91
N ILE A 21 -15.11 -7.87 1.65
CA ILE A 21 -14.47 -8.30 2.91
C ILE A 21 -13.03 -8.77 2.63
N PHE A 22 -12.83 -9.64 1.64
CA PHE A 22 -11.48 -10.10 1.30
C PHE A 22 -10.55 -8.98 0.85
N ALA A 23 -11.05 -8.04 0.05
CA ALA A 23 -10.30 -6.85 -0.35
C ALA A 23 -9.90 -6.02 0.87
N GLY A 24 -10.81 -5.82 1.83
CA GLY A 24 -10.53 -5.14 3.10
C GLY A 24 -9.43 -5.84 3.91
N ILE A 25 -9.49 -7.16 4.04
CA ILE A 25 -8.45 -7.97 4.72
C ILE A 25 -7.11 -7.86 4.00
N ALA A 26 -7.10 -7.96 2.67
CA ALA A 26 -5.90 -7.84 1.87
C ALA A 26 -5.22 -6.47 2.04
N ILE A 27 -6.00 -5.39 2.06
CA ILE A 27 -5.53 -4.03 2.34
C ILE A 27 -4.93 -3.94 3.75
N ALA A 28 -5.59 -4.53 4.76
CA ALA A 28 -5.09 -4.53 6.13
C ALA A 28 -3.74 -5.26 6.23
N LEU A 29 -3.64 -6.47 5.66
CA LEU A 29 -2.41 -7.24 5.64
C LEU A 29 -1.28 -6.54 4.88
N ALA A 30 -1.58 -5.94 3.73
CA ALA A 30 -0.60 -5.16 2.97
C ALA A 30 -0.09 -3.96 3.78
N SER A 31 -0.99 -3.27 4.50
CA SER A 31 -0.64 -2.14 5.38
C SER A 31 0.27 -2.57 6.53
N ILE A 32 -0.04 -3.69 7.18
CA ILE A 32 0.77 -4.26 8.27
C ILE A 32 2.16 -4.68 7.75
N GLY A 33 2.21 -5.37 6.61
CA GLY A 33 3.46 -5.79 5.99
C GLY A 33 4.35 -4.60 5.61
N LEU A 34 3.77 -3.57 4.97
CA LEU A 34 4.49 -2.35 4.60
C LEU A 34 5.02 -1.62 5.85
N TYR A 35 4.20 -1.51 6.91
CA TYR A 35 4.64 -0.96 8.18
C TYR A 35 5.82 -1.75 8.77
N GLY A 36 5.74 -3.09 8.79
CA GLY A 36 6.78 -3.96 9.33
C GLY A 36 8.10 -3.81 8.58
N VAL A 37 8.07 -3.87 7.25
CA VAL A 37 9.25 -3.70 6.39
C VAL A 37 9.86 -2.31 6.57
N MET A 38 9.05 -1.26 6.57
CA MET A 38 9.54 0.12 6.74
C MET A 38 10.10 0.35 8.14
N SER A 39 9.41 -0.10 9.19
CA SER A 39 9.88 0.00 10.57
C SER A 39 11.21 -0.74 10.76
N TYR A 40 11.33 -1.94 10.19
CA TYR A 40 12.56 -2.73 10.25
C TYR A 40 13.71 -2.05 9.50
N SER A 41 13.44 -1.52 8.30
CA SER A 41 14.44 -0.82 7.49
C SER A 41 14.95 0.46 8.18
N VAL A 42 14.07 1.20 8.83
CA VAL A 42 14.43 2.36 9.66
C VAL A 42 15.28 1.92 10.85
N SER A 43 14.87 0.89 11.58
CA SER A 43 15.61 0.40 12.74
C SER A 43 17.04 -0.02 12.38
N GLN A 44 17.26 -0.70 11.25
CA GLN A 44 18.61 -1.02 10.76
C GLN A 44 19.46 0.20 10.42
N ARG A 45 18.85 1.31 10.01
CA ARG A 45 19.53 2.56 9.62
C ARG A 45 19.62 3.59 10.74
N THR A 46 19.19 3.26 11.96
CA THR A 46 19.15 4.20 13.09
C THR A 46 20.52 4.81 13.39
N ARG A 47 21.61 4.05 13.24
CA ARG A 47 22.99 4.56 13.46
C ARG A 47 23.38 5.64 12.46
N GLU A 48 23.10 5.43 11.16
CA GLU A 48 23.34 6.44 10.12
C GLU A 48 22.48 7.69 10.32
N ILE A 49 21.22 7.49 10.70
CA ILE A 49 20.27 8.57 11.01
C ILE A 49 20.76 9.38 12.22
N GLY A 50 21.25 8.71 13.27
CA GLY A 50 21.83 9.34 14.46
C GLY A 50 23.08 10.15 14.15
N ILE A 51 24.00 9.62 13.33
CA ILE A 51 25.20 10.34 12.88
C ILE A 51 24.80 11.57 12.05
N ARG A 52 23.85 11.46 11.12
CA ARG A 52 23.36 12.61 10.33
C ARG A 52 22.72 13.67 11.20
N MET A 53 21.91 13.29 12.19
CA MET A 53 21.31 14.24 13.14
C MET A 53 22.37 14.91 14.02
N ALA A 54 23.41 14.20 14.45
CA ALA A 54 24.54 14.77 15.19
C ALA A 54 25.36 15.77 14.35
N LEU A 55 25.42 15.57 13.03
CA LEU A 55 26.02 16.49 12.07
C LEU A 55 25.09 17.67 11.68
N GLY A 56 23.89 17.76 12.27
CA GLY A 56 22.96 18.88 12.08
C GLY A 56 21.80 18.64 11.11
N ALA A 57 21.59 17.41 10.63
CA ALA A 57 20.43 17.11 9.79
C ALA A 57 19.11 17.31 10.55
N GLN A 58 18.12 17.91 9.89
CA GLN A 58 16.81 18.14 10.49
C GLN A 58 15.97 16.85 10.48
N ARG A 59 15.05 16.75 11.45
CA ARG A 59 14.02 15.68 11.50
C ARG A 59 13.23 15.55 10.19
N ARG A 60 13.13 16.63 9.40
CA ARG A 60 12.50 16.66 8.07
C ARG A 60 13.27 15.84 7.03
N ASP A 61 14.60 15.84 7.08
CA ASP A 61 15.44 15.10 6.13
C ASP A 61 15.28 13.60 6.30
N VAL A 62 15.18 13.15 7.57
CA VAL A 62 14.92 11.75 7.93
C VAL A 62 13.52 11.35 7.48
N LEU A 63 12.52 12.21 7.73
CA LEU A 63 11.14 11.97 7.30
C LEU A 63 11.04 11.81 5.77
N GLN A 64 11.70 12.72 5.02
CA GLN A 64 11.69 12.71 3.56
C GLN A 64 12.40 11.47 2.99
N LEU A 65 13.49 11.02 3.62
CA LEU A 65 14.19 9.80 3.22
C LEU A 65 13.30 8.56 3.33
N VAL A 66 12.63 8.39 4.47
CA VAL A 66 11.77 7.24 4.75
C VAL A 66 10.55 7.24 3.84
N ILE A 67 9.89 8.40 3.68
CA ILE A 67 8.75 8.54 2.78
C ILE A 67 9.17 8.23 1.33
N ARG A 68 10.31 8.76 0.86
CA ARG A 68 10.78 8.52 -0.51
C ARG A 68 11.08 7.04 -0.77
N GLN A 69 11.69 6.33 0.18
CA GLN A 69 11.92 4.89 0.07
C GLN A 69 10.61 4.10 0.03
N GLY A 70 9.68 4.40 0.94
CA GLY A 70 8.36 3.75 0.96
C GLY A 70 7.60 3.97 -0.35
N MET A 71 7.58 5.21 -0.83
CA MET A 71 6.90 5.60 -2.08
C MET A 71 7.51 4.94 -3.31
N LEU A 72 8.85 4.82 -3.39
CA LEU A 72 9.50 4.08 -4.49
C LEU A 72 9.06 2.62 -4.51
N LEU A 73 9.03 1.96 -3.34
CA LEU A 73 8.58 0.57 -3.23
C LEU A 73 7.12 0.43 -3.65
N THR A 74 6.26 1.36 -3.20
CA THR A 74 4.84 1.41 -3.59
C THR A 74 4.67 1.62 -5.08
N MET A 75 5.40 2.55 -5.71
CA MET A 75 5.28 2.80 -7.15
C MET A 75 5.69 1.58 -7.97
N VAL A 76 6.75 0.89 -7.58
CA VAL A 76 7.16 -0.37 -8.23
C VAL A 76 6.06 -1.43 -8.08
N GLY A 77 5.54 -1.62 -6.86
CA GLY A 77 4.46 -2.57 -6.60
C GLY A 77 3.19 -2.27 -7.39
N VAL A 78 2.76 -1.00 -7.44
CA VAL A 78 1.59 -0.55 -8.21
C VAL A 78 1.84 -0.75 -9.71
N GLY A 79 3.02 -0.38 -10.22
CA GLY A 79 3.37 -0.57 -11.63
C GLY A 79 3.34 -2.03 -12.05
N LEU A 80 3.93 -2.93 -11.23
CA LEU A 80 3.88 -4.37 -11.46
C LEU A 80 2.46 -4.92 -11.37
N GLY A 81 1.67 -4.46 -10.39
CA GLY A 81 0.26 -4.85 -10.24
C GLY A 81 -0.60 -4.42 -11.43
N LEU A 82 -0.41 -3.20 -11.94
CA LEU A 82 -1.08 -2.70 -13.14
C LEU A 82 -0.71 -3.50 -14.38
N ALA A 83 0.59 -3.75 -14.60
CA ALA A 83 1.07 -4.54 -15.73
C ALA A 83 0.53 -5.98 -15.68
N GLY A 84 0.58 -6.61 -14.50
CA GLY A 84 0.05 -7.95 -14.27
C GLY A 84 -1.46 -8.02 -14.48
N SER A 85 -2.21 -7.07 -13.91
CA SER A 85 -3.66 -7.00 -14.09
C SER A 85 -4.03 -6.80 -15.55
N PHE A 86 -3.36 -5.90 -16.28
CA PHE A 86 -3.63 -5.67 -17.69
C PHE A 86 -3.36 -6.94 -18.54
N GLY A 87 -2.25 -7.63 -18.27
CA GLY A 87 -1.93 -8.91 -18.93
C GLY A 87 -2.98 -9.98 -18.67
N LEU A 88 -3.41 -10.12 -17.40
CA LEU A 88 -4.39 -11.13 -16.99
C LEU A 88 -5.79 -10.82 -17.53
N THR A 89 -6.21 -9.54 -17.50
CA THR A 89 -7.47 -9.09 -18.08
C THR A 89 -7.51 -9.37 -19.57
N ARG A 90 -6.41 -9.19 -20.30
CA ARG A 90 -6.34 -9.52 -21.72
C ARG A 90 -6.47 -11.01 -21.99
N LEU A 91 -5.91 -11.87 -21.13
CA LEU A 91 -6.04 -13.33 -21.24
C LEU A 91 -7.48 -13.82 -21.01
N ILE A 92 -8.16 -13.22 -20.04
CA ILE A 92 -9.52 -13.62 -19.63
C ILE A 92 -10.59 -12.80 -20.39
N SER A 93 -10.19 -11.82 -21.21
CA SER A 93 -11.11 -11.00 -22.01
C SER A 93 -11.99 -11.82 -22.94
N SER A 94 -11.53 -13.00 -23.41
CA SER A 94 -12.35 -13.92 -24.22
C SER A 94 -13.49 -14.58 -23.42
N LEU A 95 -13.42 -14.54 -22.09
CA LEU A 95 -14.43 -15.05 -21.16
C LEU A 95 -15.29 -13.92 -20.56
N LEU A 96 -14.87 -12.65 -20.70
CA LEU A 96 -15.58 -11.47 -20.20
C LEU A 96 -16.55 -10.94 -21.28
N PHE A 97 -17.81 -11.37 -21.24
CA PHE A 97 -18.87 -10.74 -22.02
C PHE A 97 -19.40 -9.48 -21.30
N GLY A 98 -19.29 -8.31 -21.94
CA GLY A 98 -19.98 -7.08 -21.52
C GLY A 98 -19.29 -6.21 -20.47
N VAL A 99 -18.01 -6.46 -20.14
CA VAL A 99 -17.20 -5.58 -19.28
C VAL A 99 -16.05 -5.04 -20.12
N SER A 100 -15.94 -3.72 -20.25
CA SER A 100 -14.80 -3.09 -20.94
C SER A 100 -13.51 -3.60 -20.30
N ALA A 101 -12.68 -4.29 -21.08
CA ALA A 101 -11.44 -4.92 -20.63
C ALA A 101 -10.41 -3.95 -20.04
N THR A 102 -10.69 -2.65 -20.05
CA THR A 102 -9.82 -1.60 -19.49
C THR A 102 -10.68 -0.44 -18.99
N ASP A 103 -11.42 -0.66 -17.90
CA ASP A 103 -12.10 0.44 -17.21
C ASP A 103 -11.05 1.32 -16.51
N ILE A 104 -10.63 2.38 -17.21
CA ILE A 104 -9.66 3.38 -16.74
C ILE A 104 -10.08 3.96 -15.39
N GLY A 105 -11.40 4.11 -15.15
CA GLY A 105 -11.91 4.63 -13.89
C GLY A 105 -11.57 3.71 -12.71
N THR A 106 -11.80 2.40 -12.88
CA THR A 106 -11.49 1.40 -11.85
C THR A 106 -9.98 1.31 -11.59
N PHE A 107 -9.16 1.27 -12.66
CA PHE A 107 -7.70 1.24 -12.51
C PHE A 107 -7.18 2.49 -11.80
N GLY A 108 -7.63 3.68 -12.21
CA GLY A 108 -7.24 4.95 -11.59
C GLY A 108 -7.67 5.04 -10.12
N ALA A 109 -8.90 4.63 -9.79
CA ALA A 109 -9.43 4.64 -8.44
C ALA A 109 -8.65 3.69 -7.51
N VAL A 110 -8.38 2.46 -7.95
CA VAL A 110 -7.63 1.46 -7.16
C VAL A 110 -6.18 1.91 -6.96
N SER A 111 -5.50 2.39 -8.01
CA SER A 111 -4.13 2.90 -7.87
C SER A 111 -4.07 4.09 -6.90
N SER A 112 -5.01 5.02 -6.99
CA SER A 112 -5.09 6.18 -6.08
C SER A 112 -5.33 5.74 -4.64
N LEU A 113 -6.25 4.80 -4.42
CA LEU A 113 -6.55 4.24 -3.10
C LEU A 113 -5.32 3.57 -2.50
N LEU A 114 -4.63 2.72 -3.26
CA LEU A 114 -3.39 2.06 -2.80
C LEU A 114 -2.28 3.06 -2.48
N PHE A 115 -2.19 4.14 -3.25
CA PHE A 115 -1.23 5.21 -3.00
C PHE A 115 -1.51 5.93 -1.67
N VAL A 116 -2.78 6.24 -1.38
CA VAL A 116 -3.21 6.82 -0.10
C VAL A 116 -2.92 5.88 1.07
N ILE A 117 -3.24 4.58 0.91
CA ILE A 117 -2.97 3.57 1.94
C ILE A 117 -1.47 3.48 2.22
N ALA A 118 -0.65 3.43 1.17
CA ALA A 118 0.80 3.37 1.31
C ALA A 118 1.37 4.61 1.98
N LEU A 119 0.89 5.81 1.62
CA LEU A 119 1.25 7.06 2.28
C LEU A 119 0.94 7.01 3.77
N LEU A 120 -0.27 6.59 4.15
CA LEU A 120 -0.68 6.48 5.56
C LEU A 120 0.16 5.45 6.32
N ALA A 121 0.39 4.29 5.71
CA ALA A 121 1.20 3.21 6.29
C ALA A 121 2.67 3.61 6.45
N CYS A 122 3.23 4.39 5.53
CA CYS A 122 4.60 4.91 5.62
C CYS A 122 4.72 6.11 6.57
N TRP A 123 3.67 6.91 6.73
CA TRP A 123 3.70 8.13 7.54
C TRP A 123 3.87 7.83 9.04
N LEU A 124 3.23 6.77 9.54
CA LEU A 124 3.37 6.31 10.93
C LEU A 124 4.83 5.97 11.32
N PRO A 125 5.54 5.05 10.63
CA PRO A 125 6.92 4.71 10.96
C PRO A 125 7.88 5.87 10.67
N ALA A 126 7.64 6.67 9.63
CA ALA A 126 8.44 7.87 9.36
C ALA A 126 8.33 8.89 10.50
N ARG A 127 7.12 9.12 11.02
CA ARG A 127 6.89 10.00 12.17
C ARG A 127 7.53 9.42 13.43
N ARG A 128 7.48 8.10 13.63
CA ARG A 128 8.15 7.41 14.74
C ARG A 128 9.67 7.59 14.66
N ALA A 129 10.28 7.39 13.49
CA ALA A 129 11.70 7.59 13.22
C ALA A 129 12.16 9.04 13.53
N SER A 130 11.38 10.02 13.10
CA SER A 130 11.66 11.44 13.33
C SER A 130 11.57 11.88 14.80
N ARG A 131 10.92 11.06 15.65
CA ARG A 131 10.76 11.28 17.09
C ARG A 131 11.73 10.46 17.94
N VAL A 132 12.52 9.57 17.35
CA VAL A 132 13.58 8.87 18.09
C VAL A 132 14.60 9.91 18.51
N ASP A 133 14.73 10.14 19.81
CA ASP A 133 15.66 11.10 20.34
C ASP A 133 17.11 10.62 20.12
N PRO A 134 17.97 11.43 19.49
CA PRO A 134 19.34 11.03 19.14
C PRO A 134 20.18 10.72 20.38
N ILE A 135 19.82 11.25 21.55
CA ILE A 135 20.47 10.96 22.83
C ILE A 135 20.22 9.52 23.32
N VAL A 136 19.05 8.93 23.02
CA VAL A 136 18.79 7.52 23.34
C VAL A 136 19.51 6.61 22.35
N ALA A 137 19.59 7.01 21.08
CA ALA A 137 20.28 6.24 20.04
C ALA A 137 21.81 6.12 20.24
N LEU A 138 22.42 7.04 21.00
CA LEU A 138 23.84 7.00 21.37
C LEU A 138 24.12 6.26 22.69
N HIS A 139 23.09 5.99 23.50
CA HIS A 139 23.26 5.40 24.83
C HIS A 139 22.94 3.89 24.89
N THR A 140 22.45 3.29 23.81
CA THR A 140 22.10 1.86 23.79
C THR A 140 23.26 0.90 23.49
N GLU A 141 24.47 1.37 23.20
CA GLU A 141 25.76 0.65 23.36
C GLU A 141 26.94 1.51 22.88
#